data_AF-L7FMH6-F1
#
_entry.id   AF-L7FMH6-F1
#
_cell.length_a   1.000
_cell.length_b   1.000
_cell.length_c   1.000
_cell.angle_alpha   90.00
_cell.angle_beta   90.00
_cell.angle_gamma   90.00
#
_symmetry.space_group_name_H-M   'P 1'
#
loop_
_entity.id
_entity.type
_entity.pdbx_description
1 polymer ?
#
loop_
_entity_poly.entity_id
_entity_poly.type
_entity_poly.pdbx_seq_one_letter_code
_entity_poly.pdbx_strand_id
1 'polypeptide(L)'
;MANTHFLSLEEQRVLAQFTNKVVGPVVFNSDTEMWGLNDSIISDKIYQNSNLCFVIEDTASNKFGGVFFDTITDRSGWISSPSAFIFSLVKDGVSNSKKFRVRDSKGFMYDEWEKPEEAAFKMFELNNKYLFAFGGGYDIAVAKKGAAQSYCKTSKLKECWHRDIKPDNILVFSLDVNDKVNAKLTDFGSSRNINMMMTNMTFTKGIGTPKYTAPEILKKEKYKKSADIFSLGVTMFECFSWKEAYPKEDFKYPWKIAEFVMSGKRLENSHHIPNNVFAIIASCWCLNSNERISSEEVVLKLEKVV
;
A
#
# COMPACT_ATOMS: atom_id res chain seq x y z
N MET A 1 2.16 -2.82 -37.95
CA MET A 1 1.75 -1.72 -37.04
C MET A 1 2.46 -1.96 -35.71
N ALA A 2 3.44 -1.14 -35.36
CA ALA A 2 4.23 -1.34 -34.16
C ALA A 2 3.38 -1.03 -32.92
N ASN A 3 3.35 -1.96 -31.96
CA ASN A 3 2.65 -1.82 -30.69
C ASN A 3 3.37 -0.75 -29.86
N THR A 4 2.94 0.51 -29.96
CA THR A 4 3.56 1.66 -29.29
C THR A 4 3.26 1.75 -27.79
N HIS A 5 2.58 0.76 -27.22
CA HIS A 5 2.12 0.79 -25.83
C HIS A 5 2.59 -0.44 -25.06
N PHE A 6 3.73 -0.31 -24.39
CA PHE A 6 4.26 -1.29 -23.42
C PHE A 6 3.27 -1.52 -22.25
N LEU A 7 2.49 -0.50 -21.93
CA LEU A 7 1.43 -0.52 -20.93
C LEU A 7 0.05 -0.35 -21.59
N SER A 8 -0.92 -1.19 -21.21
CA SER A 8 -2.32 -1.00 -21.56
C SER A 8 -2.90 0.27 -20.94
N LEU A 9 -4.04 0.75 -21.43
CA LEU A 9 -4.73 1.91 -20.85
C LEU A 9 -5.08 1.71 -19.38
N GLU A 10 -5.45 0.48 -18.99
CA GLU A 10 -5.79 0.17 -17.60
C GLU A 10 -4.55 0.19 -16.69
N GLU A 11 -3.45 -0.38 -17.16
CA GLU A 11 -2.16 -0.33 -16.45
C GLU A 11 -1.68 1.12 -16.26
N GLN A 12 -1.86 1.97 -17.28
CA GLN A 12 -1.55 3.40 -17.19
C GLN A 12 -2.43 4.12 -16.16
N ARG A 13 -3.73 3.81 -16.09
CA ARG A 13 -4.65 4.38 -15.09
C ARG A 13 -4.26 4.00 -13.67
N VAL A 14 -3.94 2.73 -13.44
CA VAL A 14 -3.47 2.25 -12.13
C VAL A 14 -2.21 2.98 -11.71
N LEU A 15 -1.22 3.08 -12.59
CA LEU A 15 0.01 3.83 -12.30
C LEU A 15 -0.28 5.31 -12.02
N ALA A 16 -1.23 5.90 -12.74
CA ALA A 16 -1.65 7.26 -12.49
C ALA A 16 -2.30 7.44 -11.11
N GLN A 17 -3.11 6.47 -10.66
CA GLN A 17 -3.67 6.46 -9.31
C GLN A 17 -2.58 6.29 -8.24
N PHE A 18 -1.60 5.41 -8.46
CA PHE A 18 -0.51 5.19 -7.50
C PHE A 18 0.41 6.40 -7.33
N THR A 19 0.57 7.20 -8.38
CA THR A 19 1.52 8.32 -8.47
C THR A 19 0.87 9.69 -8.38
N ASN A 20 -0.43 9.79 -8.60
CA ASN A 20 -1.15 11.04 -8.87
C ASN A 20 -0.52 11.85 -10.04
N LYS A 21 -0.03 11.15 -11.07
CA LYS A 21 0.62 11.73 -12.27
C LYS A 21 0.20 10.99 -13.52
N VAL A 22 0.37 11.60 -14.70
CA VAL A 22 0.12 10.93 -15.99
C VAL A 22 1.39 10.21 -16.45
N VAL A 23 1.23 9.01 -17.01
CA VAL A 23 2.35 8.26 -17.60
C VAL A 23 2.83 8.99 -18.86
N GLY A 24 4.10 9.39 -18.86
CA GLY A 24 4.76 10.06 -19.98
C GLY A 24 5.26 9.09 -21.07
N PRO A 25 5.98 9.61 -22.09
CA PRO A 25 6.57 8.79 -23.14
C PRO A 25 7.66 7.84 -22.61
N VAL A 26 7.91 6.76 -23.35
CA VAL A 26 8.95 5.77 -23.02
C VAL A 26 10.33 6.40 -23.16
N VAL A 27 11.08 6.45 -22.05
CA VAL A 27 12.46 6.97 -22.01
C VAL A 27 13.47 5.94 -22.52
N PHE A 28 13.27 4.66 -22.17
CA PHE A 28 14.13 3.54 -22.54
C PHE A 28 13.32 2.28 -22.87
N ASN A 29 13.69 1.55 -23.92
CA ASN A 29 13.04 0.30 -24.32
C ASN A 29 14.07 -0.82 -24.56
N SER A 30 14.01 -1.87 -23.74
CA SER A 30 14.93 -3.02 -23.79
C SER A 30 14.83 -3.87 -25.05
N ASP A 31 13.73 -3.78 -25.80
CA ASP A 31 13.54 -4.54 -27.05
C ASP A 31 14.27 -3.90 -28.22
N THR A 32 14.46 -2.58 -28.17
CA THR A 32 15.00 -1.79 -29.29
C THR A 32 16.38 -1.19 -29.01
N GLU A 33 16.79 -1.13 -27.74
CA GLU A 33 18.00 -0.43 -27.32
C GLU A 33 19.04 -1.38 -26.71
N MET A 34 20.29 -0.91 -26.62
CA MET A 34 21.40 -1.70 -26.06
C MET A 34 21.42 -1.61 -24.53
N TRP A 35 21.56 -2.77 -23.88
CA TRP A 35 21.62 -2.93 -22.42
C TRP A 35 22.43 -4.16 -22.00
N GLY A 36 23.39 -4.57 -22.83
CA GLY A 36 24.35 -5.61 -22.52
C GLY A 36 25.51 -5.07 -21.69
N LEU A 37 26.41 -5.99 -21.33
CA LEU A 37 27.63 -5.67 -20.62
C LEU A 37 28.54 -4.81 -21.53
N ASN A 38 28.97 -3.66 -21.05
CA ASN A 38 29.82 -2.70 -21.78
C ASN A 38 29.17 -1.89 -22.91
N ASP A 39 27.86 -2.04 -23.18
CA ASP A 39 27.16 -1.30 -24.25
C ASP A 39 25.80 -0.71 -23.82
N SER A 40 25.56 -0.60 -22.51
CA SER A 40 24.28 -0.10 -21.99
C SER A 40 24.20 1.43 -21.96
N ILE A 41 23.13 1.98 -22.56
CA ILE A 41 22.85 3.42 -22.62
C ILE A 41 21.83 3.91 -21.58
N ILE A 42 21.25 3.01 -20.77
CA ILE A 42 20.15 3.37 -19.86
C ILE A 42 20.60 4.44 -18.85
N SER A 43 21.86 4.35 -18.41
CA SER A 43 22.41 5.23 -17.40
C SER A 43 22.42 6.68 -17.88
N ASP A 44 22.79 6.90 -19.13
CA ASP A 44 22.79 8.22 -19.76
C ASP A 44 21.39 8.76 -19.97
N LYS A 45 20.43 7.88 -20.29
CA LYS A 45 19.03 8.26 -20.52
C LYS A 45 18.28 8.66 -19.26
N ILE A 46 18.64 8.11 -18.10
CA ILE A 46 17.92 8.36 -16.85
C ILE A 46 18.66 9.31 -15.90
N TYR A 47 19.95 9.55 -16.12
CA TYR A 47 20.71 10.53 -15.36
C TYR A 47 20.11 11.93 -15.50
N GLN A 48 20.06 12.69 -14.40
CA GLN A 48 19.43 14.01 -14.30
C GLN A 48 17.93 14.05 -14.61
N ASN A 49 17.28 12.89 -14.77
CA ASN A 49 15.82 12.81 -14.87
C ASN A 49 15.20 12.51 -13.51
N SER A 50 13.93 12.90 -13.38
CA SER A 50 13.08 12.68 -12.21
C SER A 50 11.72 12.13 -12.65
N ASN A 51 10.87 11.72 -11.70
CA ASN A 51 9.54 11.15 -11.99
C ASN A 51 9.59 9.95 -12.95
N LEU A 52 10.54 9.05 -12.72
CA LEU A 52 10.76 7.89 -13.56
C LEU A 52 9.94 6.69 -13.08
N CYS A 53 9.29 6.02 -14.02
CA CYS A 53 8.60 4.75 -13.81
C CYS A 53 9.35 3.66 -14.58
N PHE A 54 9.84 2.67 -13.85
CA PHE A 54 10.52 1.50 -14.40
C PHE A 54 9.51 0.37 -14.42
N VAL A 55 9.23 -0.16 -15.60
CA VAL A 55 8.32 -1.30 -15.77
C VAL A 55 9.13 -2.47 -16.32
N ILE A 56 8.95 -3.64 -15.70
CA ILE A 56 9.62 -4.89 -16.00
C ILE A 56 8.53 -5.91 -16.29
N GLU A 57 8.67 -6.62 -17.41
CA GLU A 57 7.89 -7.81 -17.72
C GLU A 57 8.79 -9.03 -17.56
N ASP A 58 8.37 -10.03 -16.77
CA ASP A 58 9.10 -11.29 -16.66
C ASP A 58 8.69 -12.33 -17.70
N THR A 59 9.36 -13.48 -17.68
CA THR A 59 9.10 -14.58 -18.61
C THR A 59 7.74 -15.24 -18.44
N ALA A 60 7.01 -14.95 -17.37
CA ALA A 60 5.65 -15.43 -17.11
C ALA A 60 4.60 -14.33 -17.39
N SER A 61 4.99 -13.27 -18.11
CA SER A 61 4.16 -12.09 -18.42
C SER A 61 3.64 -11.36 -17.18
N ASN A 62 4.32 -11.46 -16.05
CA ASN A 62 4.04 -10.60 -14.91
C ASN A 62 4.64 -9.23 -15.16
N LYS A 63 3.87 -8.17 -14.89
CA LYS A 63 4.34 -6.78 -14.99
C LYS A 63 4.49 -6.17 -13.60
N PHE A 64 5.67 -5.66 -13.31
CA PHE A 64 6.01 -5.05 -12.01
C PHE A 64 7.14 -4.03 -12.20
N GLY A 65 7.55 -3.35 -11.14
CA GLY A 65 8.65 -2.40 -11.24
C GLY A 65 8.72 -1.41 -10.10
N GLY A 66 9.30 -0.24 -10.35
CA GLY A 66 9.52 0.78 -9.34
C GLY A 66 9.26 2.19 -9.88
N VAL A 67 8.79 3.07 -9.01
CA VAL A 67 8.65 4.50 -9.29
C VAL A 67 9.64 5.26 -8.43
N PHE A 68 10.36 6.17 -9.05
CA PHE A 68 11.35 7.04 -8.43
C PHE A 68 11.05 8.50 -8.77
N PHE A 69 10.69 9.30 -7.77
CA PHE A 69 10.24 10.68 -8.00
C PHE A 69 11.39 11.70 -8.02
N ASP A 70 12.43 11.44 -7.25
CA ASP A 70 13.56 12.37 -7.11
C ASP A 70 14.45 12.36 -8.36
N THR A 71 15.37 13.31 -8.44
CA THR A 71 16.32 13.39 -9.57
C THR A 71 17.46 12.40 -9.37
N ILE A 72 17.79 11.63 -10.41
CA ILE A 72 18.96 10.75 -10.40
C ILE A 72 20.22 11.59 -10.57
N THR A 73 20.94 11.82 -9.48
CA THR A 73 22.17 12.66 -9.46
C THR A 73 23.45 11.85 -9.27
N ASP A 74 23.35 10.58 -8.86
CA ASP A 74 24.47 9.68 -8.63
C ASP A 74 24.40 8.48 -9.59
N ARG A 75 25.53 8.14 -10.23
CA ARG A 75 25.64 7.07 -11.23
C ARG A 75 26.14 5.74 -10.67
N SER A 76 26.60 5.71 -9.42
CA SER A 76 27.20 4.50 -8.81
C SER A 76 26.67 4.22 -7.39
N GLY A 77 26.25 5.25 -6.66
CA GLY A 77 25.72 5.15 -5.31
C GLY A 77 24.25 4.76 -5.21
N TRP A 78 23.83 4.44 -3.99
CA TRP A 78 22.42 4.31 -3.65
C TRP A 78 21.80 5.69 -3.48
N ILE A 79 20.66 5.91 -4.14
CA ILE A 79 19.88 7.13 -4.01
C ILE A 79 18.74 6.86 -3.05
N SER A 80 18.63 7.70 -2.02
CA SER A 80 17.55 7.62 -1.05
C SER A 80 16.32 8.34 -1.57
N SER A 81 15.15 7.74 -1.35
CA SER A 81 13.88 8.38 -1.68
C SER A 81 12.77 7.82 -0.80
N PRO A 82 12.26 8.60 0.17
CA PRO A 82 11.15 8.16 1.03
C PRO A 82 9.84 8.03 0.26
N SER A 83 9.75 8.68 -0.91
CA SER A 83 8.58 8.68 -1.78
C SER A 83 8.60 7.58 -2.84
N ALA A 84 9.76 6.97 -3.10
CA ALA A 84 9.88 5.86 -4.03
C ALA A 84 9.14 4.61 -3.54
N PHE A 85 8.64 3.83 -4.48
CA PHE A 85 7.88 2.62 -4.20
C PHE A 85 8.04 1.59 -5.31
N ILE A 86 7.78 0.33 -4.97
CA ILE A 86 7.72 -0.81 -5.89
C ILE A 86 6.25 -1.13 -6.16
N PHE A 87 5.94 -1.65 -7.34
CA PHE A 87 4.57 -2.08 -7.67
C PHE A 87 4.56 -3.40 -8.42
N SER A 88 3.41 -4.06 -8.43
CA SER A 88 3.03 -5.13 -9.36
C SER A 88 1.71 -4.72 -10.01
N LEU A 89 1.57 -4.94 -11.31
CA LEU A 89 0.35 -4.64 -12.09
C LEU A 89 -0.36 -5.94 -12.48
N VAL A 90 0.41 -6.89 -13.00
CA VAL A 90 -0.07 -8.19 -13.48
C VAL A 90 0.67 -9.30 -12.75
N LYS A 91 -0.08 -10.29 -12.27
CA LYS A 91 0.44 -11.51 -11.67
C LYS A 91 -0.31 -12.72 -12.20
N ASP A 92 0.42 -13.68 -12.78
CA ASP A 92 -0.08 -14.93 -13.34
C ASP A 92 -1.23 -14.69 -14.35
N GLY A 93 -1.07 -13.66 -15.19
CA GLY A 93 -2.08 -13.23 -16.17
C GLY A 93 -3.29 -12.48 -15.59
N VAL A 94 -3.35 -12.30 -14.27
CA VAL A 94 -4.44 -11.58 -13.60
C VAL A 94 -3.99 -10.16 -13.23
N SER A 95 -4.79 -9.16 -13.58
CA SER A 95 -4.59 -7.79 -13.08
C SER A 95 -4.81 -7.79 -11.57
N ASN A 96 -3.73 -7.66 -10.80
CA ASN A 96 -3.72 -7.67 -9.35
C ASN A 96 -2.77 -6.59 -8.86
N SER A 97 -3.15 -5.37 -9.17
CA SER A 97 -2.30 -4.21 -9.00
C SER A 97 -2.06 -3.92 -7.52
N LYS A 98 -0.79 -3.86 -7.12
CA LYS A 98 -0.36 -3.61 -5.74
C LYS A 98 0.81 -2.64 -5.69
N LYS A 99 0.74 -1.72 -4.73
CA LYS A 99 1.82 -0.79 -4.38
C LYS A 99 2.51 -1.27 -3.10
N PHE A 100 3.83 -1.18 -3.08
CA PHE A 100 4.69 -1.64 -1.99
C PHE A 100 5.72 -0.57 -1.65
N ARG A 101 5.93 -0.31 -0.36
CA ARG A 101 7.00 0.59 0.08
C ARG A 101 8.37 -0.06 -0.13
N VAL A 102 9.36 0.73 -0.53
CA VAL A 102 10.78 0.35 -0.49
C VAL A 102 11.16 0.05 0.96
N ARG A 103 11.81 -1.09 1.22
CA ARG A 103 12.24 -1.48 2.57
C ARG A 103 13.40 -0.63 3.06
N ASP A 104 13.44 -0.43 4.38
CA ASP A 104 14.61 0.10 5.05
C ASP A 104 15.77 -0.90 5.04
N SER A 105 17.00 -0.40 5.02
CA SER A 105 18.21 -1.23 5.04
C SER A 105 18.46 -1.89 6.41
N LYS A 106 17.77 -1.44 7.47
CA LYS A 106 17.88 -1.93 8.84
C LYS A 106 17.33 -3.36 8.98
N GLY A 107 18.20 -4.35 8.84
CA GLY A 107 17.89 -5.76 9.17
C GLY A 107 18.44 -6.82 8.22
N PHE A 108 19.32 -6.48 7.29
CA PHE A 108 19.96 -7.46 6.41
C PHE A 108 21.42 -7.70 6.82
N MET A 109 21.72 -8.92 7.27
CA MET A 109 23.05 -9.35 7.74
C MET A 109 24.06 -9.67 6.62
N TYR A 110 23.76 -9.33 5.36
CA TYR A 110 24.55 -9.80 4.21
C TYR A 110 25.35 -8.72 3.46
N ASP A 111 25.48 -7.52 4.00
CA ASP A 111 26.58 -6.60 3.65
C ASP A 111 26.60 -5.46 4.67
N GLU A 112 27.59 -5.47 5.56
CA GLU A 112 27.82 -4.48 6.63
C GLU A 112 28.47 -3.17 6.11
N TRP A 113 28.08 -2.69 4.92
CA TRP A 113 28.55 -1.42 4.40
C TRP A 113 27.38 -0.44 4.22
N GLU A 114 27.41 0.63 5.02
CA GLU A 114 26.63 1.88 4.97
C GLU A 114 25.60 1.99 3.84
N LYS A 115 24.47 1.28 3.95
CA LYS A 115 23.30 1.57 3.12
C LYS A 115 22.43 2.58 3.85
N PRO A 116 22.07 3.72 3.24
CA PRO A 116 21.17 4.66 3.87
C PRO A 116 19.86 3.94 4.22
N GLU A 117 19.24 4.36 5.33
CA GLU A 117 18.01 3.76 5.85
C GLU A 117 16.88 3.76 4.80
N GLU A 118 16.97 4.61 3.78
CA GLU A 118 15.97 4.82 2.74
C GLU A 118 16.51 4.52 1.32
N ALA A 119 17.50 3.63 1.19
CA ALA A 119 18.06 3.21 -0.09
C ALA A 119 16.97 2.72 -1.06
N ALA A 120 16.62 3.55 -2.04
CA ALA A 120 15.46 3.34 -2.90
C ALA A 120 15.85 2.80 -4.27
N PHE A 121 16.82 3.43 -4.91
CA PHE A 121 17.23 3.12 -6.27
C PHE A 121 18.74 3.17 -6.41
N LYS A 122 19.29 2.26 -7.21
CA LYS A 122 20.71 2.25 -7.56
C LYS A 122 20.88 1.91 -9.03
N MET A 123 21.70 2.71 -9.70
CA MET A 123 22.28 2.35 -10.99
C MET A 123 23.63 1.68 -10.77
N PHE A 124 23.97 0.77 -11.67
CA PHE A 124 25.27 0.13 -11.63
C PHE A 124 26.14 0.60 -12.80
N GLU A 125 27.44 0.66 -12.53
CA GLU A 125 28.47 1.01 -13.52
C GLU A 125 28.42 0.08 -14.73
N LEU A 126 29.00 0.55 -15.84
CA LEU A 126 28.93 -0.10 -17.14
C LEU A 126 29.46 -1.54 -17.14
N ASN A 127 30.56 -1.78 -16.40
CA ASN A 127 31.22 -3.08 -16.24
C ASN A 127 30.53 -4.01 -15.21
N ASN A 128 29.55 -3.52 -14.46
CA ASN A 128 28.81 -4.34 -13.50
C ASN A 128 27.81 -5.25 -14.23
N LYS A 129 27.60 -6.47 -13.73
CA LYS A 129 26.62 -7.41 -14.31
C LYS A 129 25.15 -6.98 -14.15
N TYR A 130 24.85 -6.07 -13.21
CA TYR A 130 23.52 -5.52 -13.02
C TYR A 130 23.35 -4.17 -13.71
N LEU A 131 22.11 -3.83 -14.05
CA LEU A 131 21.70 -2.60 -14.73
C LEU A 131 21.23 -1.56 -13.70
N PHE A 132 20.23 -1.95 -12.90
CA PHE A 132 19.73 -1.17 -11.77
C PHE A 132 19.11 -2.09 -10.71
N ALA A 133 18.86 -1.52 -9.53
CA ALA A 133 18.13 -2.16 -8.46
C ALA A 133 17.18 -1.21 -7.74
N PHE A 134 16.12 -1.79 -7.16
CA PHE A 134 15.22 -1.12 -6.23
C PHE A 134 15.25 -1.80 -4.85
N GLY A 135 15.12 -1.00 -3.79
CA GLY A 135 15.04 -1.48 -2.41
C GLY A 135 16.40 -1.78 -1.78
N GLY A 136 16.63 -1.35 -0.53
CA GLY A 136 17.91 -1.51 0.18
C GLY A 136 18.41 -2.96 0.35
N GLY A 137 17.55 -3.94 0.09
CA GLY A 137 17.87 -5.38 0.07
C GLY A 137 17.93 -6.01 -1.34
N TYR A 138 17.96 -5.20 -2.40
CA TYR A 138 17.76 -5.65 -3.78
C TYR A 138 16.40 -6.35 -3.92
N ASP A 139 15.32 -5.65 -3.58
CA ASP A 139 13.96 -6.19 -3.75
C ASP A 139 13.69 -6.49 -5.23
N ILE A 140 14.22 -5.65 -6.12
CA ILE A 140 14.35 -5.91 -7.55
C ILE A 140 15.80 -5.69 -7.94
N ALA A 141 16.37 -6.61 -8.72
CA ALA A 141 17.63 -6.40 -9.42
C ALA A 141 17.49 -6.86 -10.87
N VAL A 142 17.78 -5.97 -11.81
CA VAL A 142 17.74 -6.26 -13.24
C VAL A 142 19.17 -6.43 -13.73
N ALA A 143 19.49 -7.61 -14.26
CA ALA A 143 20.79 -7.90 -14.86
C ALA A 143 20.92 -7.24 -16.24
N LYS A 144 22.16 -6.97 -16.67
CA LYS A 144 22.44 -6.64 -18.07
C LYS A 144 22.21 -7.87 -18.96
N LYS A 145 21.88 -7.65 -20.23
CA LYS A 145 21.55 -8.72 -21.18
C LYS A 145 22.69 -9.75 -21.25
N GLY A 146 22.40 -11.00 -20.91
CA GLY A 146 23.37 -12.11 -20.94
C GLY A 146 24.44 -12.08 -19.84
N ALA A 147 24.42 -11.13 -18.90
CA ALA A 147 25.47 -10.99 -17.89
C ALA A 147 25.17 -11.74 -16.57
N ALA A 148 23.90 -11.80 -16.17
CA ALA A 148 23.46 -12.48 -14.95
C ALA A 148 21.94 -12.73 -14.98
N GLN A 149 21.42 -13.40 -13.94
CA GLN A 149 19.99 -13.56 -13.73
C GLN A 149 19.39 -12.36 -12.98
N SER A 150 18.31 -11.79 -13.52
CA SER A 150 17.45 -10.82 -12.84
C SER A 150 16.57 -11.50 -11.80
N TYR A 151 16.17 -10.78 -10.75
CA TYR A 151 15.26 -11.33 -9.74
C TYR A 151 14.37 -10.27 -9.10
N CYS A 152 13.24 -10.73 -8.57
CA CYS A 152 12.27 -9.92 -7.84
C CYS A 152 11.81 -10.69 -6.58
N LYS A 153 12.01 -10.10 -5.40
CA LYS A 153 11.72 -10.72 -4.08
C LYS A 153 10.44 -10.16 -3.47
N THR A 154 9.37 -10.03 -4.25
CA THR A 154 8.09 -9.44 -3.80
C THR A 154 7.46 -10.16 -2.61
N SER A 155 7.74 -11.46 -2.42
CA SER A 155 7.23 -12.26 -1.29
C SER A 155 7.67 -11.75 0.08
N LYS A 156 8.65 -10.84 0.15
CA LYS A 156 9.09 -10.17 1.36
C LYS A 156 8.46 -8.78 1.54
N LEU A 157 7.69 -8.24 0.59
CA LEU A 157 7.06 -6.93 0.74
C LEU A 157 5.92 -7.02 1.78
N LYS A 158 6.13 -6.42 2.96
CA LYS A 158 5.15 -6.46 4.04
C LYS A 158 3.94 -5.63 3.64
N GLU A 159 2.77 -6.25 3.67
CA GLU A 159 1.51 -5.52 3.68
C GLU A 159 1.50 -4.59 4.91
N CYS A 160 1.24 -3.29 4.70
CA CYS A 160 1.05 -2.36 5.79
C CYS A 160 -0.39 -2.51 6.29
N TRP A 161 -0.54 -2.87 7.56
CA TRP A 161 -1.82 -2.90 8.25
C TRP A 161 -1.81 -1.77 9.27
N HIS A 162 -2.85 -0.95 9.30
CA HIS A 162 -2.91 0.20 10.18
C HIS A 162 -3.14 -0.23 11.63
N ARG A 163 -4.13 -1.10 11.83
CA ARG A 163 -4.53 -1.75 13.09
C ARG A 163 -5.18 -0.85 14.13
N ASP A 164 -5.26 0.44 13.86
CA ASP A 164 -5.91 1.43 14.73
C ASP A 164 -6.67 2.47 13.90
N ILE A 165 -7.46 2.03 12.91
CA ILE A 165 -8.31 2.94 12.14
C ILE A 165 -9.49 3.36 13.03
N LYS A 166 -9.58 4.66 13.31
CA LYS A 166 -10.62 5.30 14.11
C LYS A 166 -10.63 6.80 13.82
N PRO A 167 -11.71 7.54 14.15
CA PRO A 167 -11.76 8.99 13.94
C PRO A 167 -10.57 9.75 14.53
N ASP A 168 -10.09 9.38 15.72
CA ASP A 168 -8.95 10.04 16.38
C ASP A 168 -7.66 10.01 15.54
N ASN A 169 -7.52 9.00 14.67
CA ASN A 169 -6.36 8.80 13.81
C ASN A 169 -6.60 9.33 12.39
N ILE A 170 -7.64 10.13 12.16
CA ILE A 170 -7.92 10.79 10.88
C ILE A 170 -7.84 12.30 11.10
N LEU A 171 -6.84 12.94 10.48
CA LEU A 171 -6.63 14.38 10.57
C LEU A 171 -7.28 15.08 9.38
N VAL A 172 -8.12 16.07 9.65
CA VAL A 172 -8.72 16.94 8.64
C VAL A 172 -7.91 18.23 8.55
N PHE A 173 -7.48 18.60 7.34
CA PHE A 173 -6.56 19.73 7.13
C PHE A 173 -7.21 21.10 7.35
N SER A 174 -8.49 21.24 7.01
CA SER A 174 -9.23 22.48 7.14
C SER A 174 -10.67 22.19 7.56
N LEU A 175 -11.20 23.01 8.45
CA LEU A 175 -12.61 23.02 8.83
C LEU A 175 -13.39 24.13 8.08
N ASP A 176 -12.72 24.88 7.21
CA ASP A 176 -13.39 25.85 6.36
C ASP A 176 -14.29 25.10 5.36
N VAL A 177 -15.57 25.47 5.34
CA VAL A 177 -16.58 24.88 4.46
C VAL A 177 -16.32 25.16 2.98
N ASN A 178 -15.50 26.16 2.67
CA ASN A 178 -15.11 26.52 1.30
C ASN A 178 -13.90 25.70 0.81
N ASP A 179 -13.14 25.10 1.73
CA ASP A 179 -12.02 24.24 1.37
C ASP A 179 -12.51 22.84 1.00
N LYS A 180 -11.83 22.23 0.03
CA LYS A 180 -12.04 20.81 -0.26
C LYS A 180 -11.62 19.99 0.95
N VAL A 181 -12.54 19.19 1.49
CA VAL A 181 -12.25 18.26 2.59
C VAL A 181 -11.07 17.36 2.21
N ASN A 182 -10.00 17.45 2.99
CA ASN A 182 -8.79 16.66 2.82
C ASN A 182 -8.45 16.02 4.17
N ALA A 183 -8.70 14.71 4.25
CA ALA A 183 -8.44 13.91 5.43
C ALA A 183 -7.24 12.98 5.19
N LYS A 184 -6.38 12.84 6.19
CA LYS A 184 -5.23 11.91 6.17
C LYS A 184 -5.26 10.99 7.38
N LEU A 185 -5.08 9.70 7.13
CA LEU A 185 -4.85 8.71 8.17
C LEU A 185 -3.45 8.91 8.78
N THR A 186 -3.38 8.87 10.11
CA THR A 186 -2.16 9.06 10.91
C THR A 186 -2.00 7.93 11.93
N ASP A 187 -0.91 7.96 12.70
CA ASP A 187 -0.58 7.00 13.75
C ASP A 187 -0.37 5.55 13.27
N PHE A 188 0.61 5.39 12.39
CA PHE A 188 1.11 4.09 11.96
C PHE A 188 2.01 3.41 13.02
N GLY A 189 2.07 3.89 14.27
CA GLY A 189 2.90 3.28 15.32
C GLY A 189 2.56 1.81 15.55
N SER A 190 1.27 1.50 15.45
CA SER A 190 0.66 0.17 15.54
C SER A 190 1.00 -0.77 14.38
N SER A 191 1.36 -0.23 13.21
CA SER A 191 1.66 -1.01 12.00
C SER A 191 2.99 -1.76 12.08
N ARG A 192 3.93 -1.31 12.91
CA ARG A 192 5.31 -1.84 12.96
C ARG A 192 5.47 -3.05 13.87
N ASN A 193 4.60 -3.24 14.85
CA ASN A 193 4.83 -4.20 15.94
C ASN A 193 3.74 -5.31 16.00
N ILE A 194 3.90 -6.34 15.17
CA ILE A 194 2.99 -7.49 15.05
C ILE A 194 2.85 -8.28 16.36
N ASN A 195 3.92 -8.37 17.14
CA ASN A 195 3.98 -9.23 18.32
C ASN A 195 3.43 -8.56 19.61
N MET A 196 3.48 -7.22 19.73
CA MET A 196 3.00 -6.51 20.93
C MET A 196 1.47 -6.44 21.04
N MET A 197 0.74 -6.36 19.93
CA MET A 197 -0.73 -6.21 20.00
C MET A 197 -1.44 -7.50 20.43
N MET A 198 -0.96 -8.67 19.99
CA MET A 198 -1.57 -9.95 20.39
C MET A 198 -1.35 -10.27 21.88
N THR A 199 -0.30 -9.72 22.49
CA THR A 199 0.02 -9.91 23.91
C THR A 199 -0.65 -8.88 24.82
N ASN A 200 -0.92 -7.66 24.34
CA ASN A 200 -1.45 -6.56 25.16
C ASN A 200 -2.95 -6.26 25.01
N MET A 201 -3.76 -7.15 24.42
CA MET A 201 -5.23 -7.04 24.49
C MET A 201 -5.76 -7.43 25.88
N THR A 202 -5.27 -6.77 26.92
CA THR A 202 -5.90 -6.75 28.23
C THR A 202 -6.93 -5.62 28.22
N PHE A 203 -8.22 -5.98 28.31
CA PHE A 203 -9.34 -5.04 28.45
C PHE A 203 -9.24 -4.11 29.68
N THR A 204 -8.13 -4.14 30.41
CA THR A 204 -7.94 -3.52 31.72
C THR A 204 -6.99 -2.31 31.75
N LYS A 205 -6.19 -2.02 30.73
CA LYS A 205 -5.38 -0.76 30.69
C LYS A 205 -5.06 -0.30 29.26
N GLY A 206 -5.89 0.58 28.71
CA GLY A 206 -5.47 1.65 27.80
C GLY A 206 -4.84 1.33 26.44
N ILE A 207 -4.77 0.05 26.00
CA ILE A 207 -4.25 -0.30 24.67
C ILE A 207 -5.38 -0.97 23.88
N GLY A 208 -5.99 -0.19 22.98
CA GLY A 208 -7.08 -0.57 22.09
C GLY A 208 -8.44 -0.06 22.54
N THR A 209 -9.16 0.64 21.66
CA THR A 209 -10.58 0.94 21.84
C THR A 209 -11.37 -0.23 21.21
N PRO A 210 -11.89 -1.21 22.00
CA PRO A 210 -12.49 -2.43 21.45
C PRO A 210 -13.68 -2.18 20.51
N LYS A 211 -14.21 -0.96 20.55
CA LYS A 211 -15.19 -0.38 19.62
C LYS A 211 -14.87 -0.60 18.14
N TYR A 212 -13.61 -0.47 17.73
CA TYR A 212 -13.22 -0.59 16.32
C TYR A 212 -12.59 -1.95 16.00
N THR A 213 -12.50 -2.85 16.97
CA THR A 213 -11.76 -4.11 16.84
C THR A 213 -12.61 -5.20 16.18
N ALA A 214 -12.08 -5.81 15.12
CA ALA A 214 -12.76 -6.86 14.39
C ALA A 214 -12.96 -8.15 15.23
N PRO A 215 -14.03 -8.93 14.99
CA PRO A 215 -14.36 -10.15 15.74
C PRO A 215 -13.22 -11.17 15.81
N GLU A 216 -12.51 -11.40 14.71
CA GLU A 216 -11.38 -12.34 14.65
C GLU A 216 -10.20 -11.86 15.50
N ILE A 217 -10.00 -10.54 15.61
CA ILE A 217 -8.97 -9.98 16.47
C ILE A 217 -9.37 -10.16 17.93
N LEU A 218 -10.63 -9.90 18.30
CA LEU A 218 -11.17 -10.17 19.64
C LEU A 218 -11.01 -11.65 20.05
N LYS A 219 -11.12 -12.57 19.08
CA LYS A 219 -10.86 -14.01 19.24
C LYS A 219 -9.38 -14.39 19.29
N LYS A 220 -8.46 -13.42 19.22
CA LYS A 220 -7.01 -13.61 19.19
C LYS A 220 -6.54 -14.41 17.97
N GLU A 221 -7.28 -14.36 16.87
CA GLU A 221 -6.84 -14.91 15.59
C GLU A 221 -5.78 -14.01 14.94
N LYS A 222 -5.07 -14.55 13.94
CA LYS A 222 -4.04 -13.81 13.23
C LYS A 222 -4.65 -12.60 12.50
N TYR A 223 -4.04 -11.43 12.70
CA TYR A 223 -4.45 -10.21 12.02
C TYR A 223 -4.39 -10.35 10.48
N LYS A 224 -5.40 -9.81 9.81
CA LYS A 224 -5.55 -9.76 8.35
C LYS A 224 -5.98 -8.35 7.93
N LYS A 225 -5.76 -7.97 6.66
CA LYS A 225 -6.25 -6.71 6.08
C LYS A 225 -7.73 -6.44 6.32
N SER A 226 -8.55 -7.49 6.31
CA SER A 226 -9.99 -7.39 6.55
C SER A 226 -10.36 -6.90 7.95
N ALA A 227 -9.44 -6.92 8.92
CA ALA A 227 -9.64 -6.31 10.22
C ALA A 227 -9.59 -4.76 10.15
N ASP A 228 -8.70 -4.17 9.33
CA ASP A 228 -8.70 -2.73 9.07
C ASP A 228 -9.98 -2.30 8.35
N ILE A 229 -10.50 -3.13 7.44
CA ILE A 229 -11.80 -2.87 6.78
C ILE A 229 -12.95 -2.84 7.79
N PHE A 230 -12.94 -3.73 8.79
CA PHE A 230 -13.95 -3.68 9.85
C PHE A 230 -13.89 -2.35 10.62
N SER A 231 -12.69 -1.93 11.03
CA SER A 231 -12.48 -0.67 11.73
C SER A 231 -12.89 0.53 10.88
N LEU A 232 -12.63 0.50 9.57
CA LEU A 232 -13.12 1.48 8.60
C LEU A 232 -14.65 1.51 8.56
N GLY A 233 -15.33 0.36 8.55
CA GLY A 233 -16.79 0.27 8.58
C GLY A 233 -17.40 0.96 9.81
N VAL A 234 -16.85 0.70 11.00
CA VAL A 234 -17.28 1.38 12.24
C VAL A 234 -17.03 2.90 12.15
N THR A 235 -15.87 3.31 11.65
CA THR A 235 -15.51 4.73 11.47
C THR A 235 -16.45 5.43 10.47
N MET A 236 -16.79 4.77 9.36
CA MET A 236 -17.74 5.28 8.38
C MET A 236 -19.14 5.42 8.99
N PHE A 237 -19.58 4.46 9.80
CA PHE A 237 -20.86 4.56 10.49
C PHE A 237 -20.94 5.81 11.36
N GLU A 238 -19.89 6.13 12.13
CA GLU A 238 -19.88 7.35 12.95
C GLU A 238 -19.91 8.62 12.12
N CYS A 239 -19.14 8.63 11.02
CA CYS A 239 -19.09 9.76 10.09
C CYS A 239 -20.47 10.06 9.48
N PHE A 240 -21.15 9.03 8.97
CA PHE A 240 -22.46 9.20 8.31
C PHE A 240 -23.62 9.36 9.30
N SER A 241 -23.52 8.84 10.52
CA SER A 241 -24.55 9.00 11.55
C SER A 241 -24.40 10.28 12.38
N TRP A 242 -23.25 10.95 12.30
CA TRP A 242 -22.88 12.06 13.19
C TRP A 242 -22.95 11.71 14.68
N LYS A 243 -22.76 10.42 15.01
CA LYS A 243 -22.90 9.88 16.35
C LYS A 243 -21.83 8.85 16.65
N GLU A 244 -21.61 8.61 17.93
CA GLU A 244 -20.80 7.47 18.36
C GLU A 244 -21.48 6.15 18.00
N ALA A 245 -20.71 5.21 17.43
CA ALA A 245 -21.22 3.90 17.01
C ALA A 245 -21.71 3.05 18.19
N TYR A 246 -21.03 3.13 19.33
CA TYR A 246 -21.38 2.40 20.55
C TYR A 246 -21.40 3.39 21.72
N PRO A 247 -22.48 4.16 21.87
CA PRO A 247 -22.60 5.19 22.88
C PRO A 247 -22.69 4.56 24.28
N LYS A 248 -22.24 5.25 25.33
CA LYS A 248 -22.14 4.69 26.70
C LYS A 248 -23.50 4.42 27.34
N GLU A 249 -24.53 5.09 26.85
CA GLU A 249 -25.93 4.92 27.23
C GLU A 249 -26.41 3.49 26.94
N ASP A 250 -26.03 2.96 25.77
CA ASP A 250 -26.40 1.61 25.32
C ASP A 250 -25.32 0.57 25.69
N PHE A 251 -24.05 0.98 25.64
CA PHE A 251 -22.88 0.14 25.88
C PHE A 251 -22.05 0.70 27.04
N LYS A 252 -22.61 0.58 28.25
CA LYS A 252 -21.97 1.07 29.49
C LYS A 252 -20.51 0.62 29.67
N TYR A 253 -20.17 -0.55 29.14
CA TYR A 253 -18.86 -1.15 29.32
C TYR A 253 -18.26 -1.66 28.00
N PRO A 254 -16.94 -1.48 27.75
CA PRO A 254 -16.31 -1.88 26.50
C PRO A 254 -16.43 -3.37 26.16
N TRP A 255 -16.45 -4.27 27.16
CA TRP A 255 -16.64 -5.71 26.93
C TRP A 255 -18.04 -6.05 26.40
N LYS A 256 -19.05 -5.23 26.67
CA LYS A 256 -20.40 -5.42 26.08
C LYS A 256 -20.40 -5.19 24.59
N ILE A 257 -19.56 -4.28 24.09
CA ILE A 257 -19.35 -4.09 22.66
C ILE A 257 -18.71 -5.34 22.06
N ALA A 258 -17.67 -5.87 22.71
CA ALA A 258 -17.02 -7.10 22.27
C ALA A 258 -18.00 -8.29 22.24
N GLU A 259 -18.79 -8.50 23.29
CA GLU A 259 -19.84 -9.55 23.33
C GLU A 259 -20.85 -9.38 22.18
N PHE A 260 -21.35 -8.16 21.97
CA PHE A 260 -22.28 -7.84 20.90
C PHE A 260 -21.70 -8.17 19.51
N VAL A 261 -20.49 -7.69 19.22
CA VAL A 261 -19.81 -7.91 17.94
C VAL A 261 -19.48 -9.39 17.72
N MET A 262 -18.99 -10.09 18.75
CA MET A 262 -18.66 -11.51 18.69
C MET A 262 -19.89 -12.41 18.53
N SER A 263 -21.07 -11.97 18.99
CA SER A 263 -22.34 -12.68 18.78
C SER A 263 -22.87 -12.58 17.34
N GLY A 264 -22.17 -11.85 16.45
CA GLY A 264 -22.57 -11.64 15.06
C GLY A 264 -23.52 -10.46 14.86
N LYS A 265 -23.95 -9.79 15.93
CA LYS A 265 -24.82 -8.61 15.85
C LYS A 265 -24.04 -7.38 15.35
N ARG A 266 -24.75 -6.49 14.67
CA ARG A 266 -24.24 -5.20 14.15
C ARG A 266 -25.23 -4.08 14.44
N LEU A 267 -24.76 -2.85 14.37
CA LEU A 267 -25.60 -1.67 14.54
C LEU A 267 -26.60 -1.60 13.39
N GLU A 268 -27.82 -1.21 13.71
CA GLU A 268 -28.89 -1.02 12.75
C GLU A 268 -28.80 0.38 12.12
N ASN A 269 -29.42 0.56 10.96
CA ASN A 269 -29.48 1.86 10.29
C ASN A 269 -30.53 2.78 10.93
N SER A 270 -30.31 3.20 12.17
CA SER A 270 -31.24 4.00 12.97
C SER A 270 -31.05 5.51 12.82
N HIS A 271 -30.15 5.96 11.94
CA HIS A 271 -29.68 7.35 11.88
C HIS A 271 -29.83 8.00 10.50
N HIS A 272 -30.78 7.51 9.69
CA HIS A 272 -31.05 8.02 8.34
C HIS A 272 -29.84 7.99 7.39
N ILE A 273 -28.90 7.06 7.60
CA ILE A 273 -27.83 6.83 6.63
C ILE A 273 -28.49 6.32 5.35
N PRO A 274 -28.21 6.89 4.17
CA PRO A 274 -28.75 6.39 2.91
C PRO A 274 -28.49 4.88 2.74
N ASN A 275 -29.50 4.11 2.30
CA ASN A 275 -29.42 2.64 2.26
C ASN A 275 -28.25 2.11 1.42
N ASN A 276 -27.91 2.81 0.34
CA ASN A 276 -26.75 2.50 -0.50
C ASN A 276 -25.42 2.69 0.25
N VAL A 277 -25.28 3.74 1.05
CA VAL A 277 -24.11 3.96 1.93
C VAL A 277 -24.09 2.92 3.05
N PHE A 278 -25.22 2.67 3.70
CA PHE A 278 -25.31 1.69 4.78
C PHE A 278 -24.98 0.28 4.29
N ALA A 279 -25.36 -0.09 3.07
CA ALA A 279 -24.97 -1.36 2.46
C ALA A 279 -23.44 -1.49 2.31
N ILE A 280 -22.73 -0.40 1.98
CA ILE A 280 -21.26 -0.38 1.93
C ILE A 280 -20.70 -0.60 3.34
N ILE A 281 -21.18 0.16 4.33
CA ILE A 281 -20.78 0.00 5.75
C ILE A 281 -21.01 -1.44 6.23
N ALA A 282 -22.18 -2.01 5.90
CA ALA A 282 -22.54 -3.38 6.22
C ALA A 282 -21.58 -4.42 5.61
N SER A 283 -21.12 -4.16 4.38
CA SER A 283 -20.13 -4.98 3.69
C SER A 283 -18.75 -4.91 4.36
N CYS A 284 -18.41 -3.78 4.99
CA CYS A 284 -17.12 -3.58 5.66
C CYS A 284 -17.03 -4.35 6.98
N TRP A 285 -18.12 -4.42 7.76
CA TRP A 285 -18.08 -5.00 9.11
C TRP A 285 -18.75 -6.38 9.24
N CYS A 286 -19.01 -7.09 8.14
CA CYS A 286 -19.64 -8.41 8.22
C CYS A 286 -18.82 -9.40 9.06
N LEU A 287 -19.50 -10.43 9.60
CA LEU A 287 -18.87 -11.36 10.56
C LEU A 287 -17.72 -12.14 9.93
N ASN A 288 -17.93 -12.69 8.72
CA ASN A 288 -16.92 -13.45 8.02
C ASN A 288 -15.86 -12.51 7.42
N SER A 289 -14.65 -12.55 7.97
CA SER A 289 -13.53 -11.71 7.52
C SER A 289 -13.15 -11.89 6.04
N ASN A 290 -13.49 -13.02 5.42
CA ASN A 290 -13.21 -13.27 4.01
C ASN A 290 -14.28 -12.72 3.06
N GLU A 291 -15.47 -12.40 3.58
CA GLU A 291 -16.58 -11.81 2.80
C GLU A 291 -16.59 -10.28 2.87
N ARG A 292 -15.70 -9.69 3.67
CA ARG A 292 -15.58 -8.22 3.77
C ARG A 292 -15.09 -7.66 2.44
N ILE A 293 -15.76 -6.60 2.00
CA ILE A 293 -15.39 -5.83 0.81
C ILE A 293 -13.93 -5.31 0.90
N SER A 294 -13.24 -5.22 -0.23
CA SER A 294 -11.90 -4.62 -0.26
C SER A 294 -11.95 -3.09 -0.14
N SER A 295 -10.84 -2.47 0.30
CA SER A 295 -10.71 -1.00 0.35
C SER A 295 -10.94 -0.35 -1.02
N GLU A 296 -10.46 -0.98 -2.08
CA GLU A 296 -10.57 -0.54 -3.46
C GLU A 296 -12.04 -0.53 -3.91
N GLU A 297 -12.78 -1.60 -3.60
CA GLU A 297 -14.22 -1.65 -3.88
C GLU A 297 -15.03 -0.68 -3.03
N VAL A 298 -14.62 -0.40 -1.78
CA VAL A 298 -15.25 0.64 -0.94
C VAL A 298 -15.14 2.00 -1.63
N VAL A 299 -13.95 2.38 -2.10
CA VAL A 299 -13.74 3.63 -2.84
C VAL A 299 -14.62 3.67 -4.09
N LEU A 300 -14.57 2.62 -4.92
CA LEU A 300 -15.36 2.54 -6.15
C LEU A 300 -16.87 2.63 -5.92
N LYS A 301 -17.38 2.11 -4.79
CA LYS A 301 -18.80 2.20 -4.45
C LYS A 301 -19.16 3.57 -3.88
N LEU A 302 -18.31 4.18 -3.06
CA LEU A 302 -18.57 5.53 -2.51
C LEU A 302 -18.55 6.59 -3.60
N GLU A 303 -17.63 6.53 -4.56
CA GLU A 303 -17.56 7.45 -5.71
C GLU A 303 -18.81 7.40 -6.62
N LYS A 304 -19.64 6.36 -6.52
CA LYS A 304 -20.90 6.24 -7.26
C LYS A 304 -22.10 6.78 -6.49
N VAL A 305 -21.94 7.01 -5.19
CA VAL A 305 -23.02 7.37 -4.27
C VAL A 305 -22.94 8.84 -3.84
N VAL A 306 -21.73 9.40 -3.82
CA VAL A 306 -21.41 10.81 -3.55
C VAL A 306 -21.24 11.56 -4.86
#